data_AF-A0AAP5I882-F1
#
_entry.id   AF-A0AAP5I882-F1
#
_cell.length_a   1.000
_cell.length_b   1.000
_cell.length_c   1.000
_cell.angle_alpha   90.00
_cell.angle_beta   90.00
_cell.angle_gamma   90.00
#
_symmetry.space_group_name_H-M   'P 1'
#
loop_
_entity.id
_entity.type
_entity.pdbx_description
1 polymer ?
#
loop_
_entity_poly.entity_id
_entity_poly.type
_entity_poly.pdbx_seq_one_letter_code
_entity_poly.pdbx_strand_id
1 'polypeptide(L)'
;MLLLDAPQVQVIAGENAVEISQLPKVWQDVANKEASFGLQNAHSYVEMAQLFQYKLTQGDVDLFKDRPELAHLLPSFNELFGQLARETLLFYGQDFKAESYPNFEEVLRQFESKGSEYANEVKVARIGIELFNEFGYELPASFYQVHLAPIYRDHVFEERALRFDPRDREHKRSWDAALHACKVFAVQMKIQSIASKYGFTYQHGCGCESHLSSIDESSGAFEYELHPQKRQRWIRSFIWTTWYEYAFFGIVPNTRYLV
;
A
#
# COMPACT_ATOMS: atom_id res chain seq x y z
N MET A 1 25.49 3.78 23.81
CA MET A 1 24.80 2.65 23.14
C MET A 1 24.42 1.68 24.24
N LEU A 2 23.20 1.82 24.78
CA LEU A 2 22.65 0.87 25.75
C LEU A 2 21.99 -0.24 24.92
N LEU A 3 22.71 -1.34 24.73
CA LEU A 3 22.12 -2.62 24.34
C LEU A 3 21.21 -3.04 25.50
N LEU A 4 19.91 -2.79 25.35
CA LEU A 4 18.91 -3.41 26.22
C LEU A 4 18.88 -4.90 25.87
N ASP A 5 19.10 -5.76 26.87
CA ASP A 5 18.88 -7.21 26.80
C ASP A 5 17.39 -7.48 26.50
N ALA A 6 17.02 -7.39 25.23
CA ALA A 6 15.81 -7.98 24.70
C ALA A 6 16.20 -9.33 24.09
N PRO A 7 15.73 -10.47 24.64
CA PRO A 7 15.98 -11.76 24.01
C PRO A 7 15.22 -11.78 22.68
N GLN A 8 15.90 -12.18 21.59
CA GLN A 8 15.40 -12.32 20.21
C GLN A 8 15.42 -11.02 19.37
N VAL A 9 16.59 -10.42 19.20
CA VAL A 9 16.81 -9.27 18.29
C VAL A 9 17.86 -9.63 17.25
N GLN A 10 17.55 -9.41 15.97
CA GLN A 10 18.48 -9.50 14.84
C GLN A 10 18.92 -8.09 14.42
N VAL A 11 20.11 -7.96 13.84
CA VAL A 11 20.55 -6.70 13.21
C VAL A 11 20.37 -6.79 11.69
N ILE A 12 19.60 -5.86 11.12
CA ILE A 12 19.35 -5.72 9.68
C ILE A 12 19.70 -4.28 9.29
N ALA A 13 20.60 -4.11 8.32
CA ALA A 13 21.08 -2.79 7.89
C ALA A 13 21.62 -1.88 9.02
N GLY A 14 22.10 -2.46 10.13
CA GLY A 14 22.56 -1.72 11.31
C GLY A 14 21.46 -1.32 12.30
N GLU A 15 20.22 -1.73 12.05
CA GLU A 15 19.06 -1.49 12.89
C GLU A 15 18.60 -2.79 13.57
N ASN A 16 18.00 -2.67 14.75
CA ASN A 16 17.42 -3.81 15.45
C ASN A 16 16.11 -4.25 14.77
N ALA A 17 15.88 -5.55 14.74
CA ALA A 17 14.75 -6.18 14.09
C ALA A 17 14.27 -7.40 14.90
N VAL A 18 12.99 -7.76 14.78
CA VAL A 18 12.49 -9.03 15.34
C VAL A 18 13.01 -10.20 14.52
N GLU A 19 13.09 -11.40 15.11
CA GLU A 19 13.35 -12.62 14.36
C GLU A 19 12.19 -12.98 13.43
N ILE A 20 12.47 -13.73 12.36
CA ILE A 20 11.44 -14.22 11.42
C ILE A 20 10.34 -14.99 12.17
N SER A 21 10.70 -15.76 13.19
CA SER A 21 9.78 -16.54 14.04
C SER A 21 8.70 -15.69 14.73
N GLN A 22 8.96 -14.40 14.92
CA GLN A 22 8.07 -13.46 15.60
C GLN A 22 7.09 -12.77 14.62
N LEU A 23 7.34 -12.86 13.31
CA LEU A 23 6.44 -12.35 12.28
C LEU A 23 5.15 -13.20 12.19
N PRO A 24 4.05 -12.66 11.63
CA PRO A 24 2.90 -13.47 11.25
C PRO A 24 3.31 -14.62 10.33
N LYS A 25 2.62 -15.77 10.45
CA LYS A 25 2.93 -17.01 9.71
C LYS A 25 3.12 -16.78 8.22
N VAL A 26 2.26 -15.98 7.60
CA VAL A 26 2.35 -15.64 6.17
C VAL A 26 3.71 -15.03 5.76
N TRP A 27 4.37 -14.24 6.60
CA TRP A 27 5.70 -13.71 6.31
C TRP A 27 6.82 -14.72 6.57
N GLN A 28 6.61 -15.67 7.48
CA GLN A 28 7.49 -16.81 7.63
C GLN A 28 7.44 -17.69 6.37
N ASP A 29 6.26 -17.84 5.79
CA ASP A 29 6.03 -18.58 4.55
C ASP A 29 6.68 -17.88 3.34
N VAL A 30 6.57 -16.55 3.27
CA VAL A 30 7.31 -15.72 2.30
C VAL A 30 8.83 -15.91 2.47
N ALA A 31 9.33 -15.92 3.71
CA ALA A 31 10.76 -16.14 3.98
C ALA A 31 11.25 -17.52 3.52
N ASN A 32 10.39 -18.54 3.63
CA ASN A 32 10.64 -19.90 3.17
C ASN A 32 10.41 -20.10 1.66
N LYS A 33 10.05 -19.04 0.92
CA LYS A 33 9.80 -19.05 -0.54
C LYS A 33 8.73 -20.05 -0.95
N GLU A 34 7.62 -20.10 -0.21
CA GLU A 34 6.47 -20.90 -0.66
C GLU A 34 5.97 -20.45 -2.04
N ALA A 35 5.51 -21.40 -2.86
CA ALA A 35 5.18 -21.18 -4.27
C ALA A 35 3.95 -20.27 -4.52
N SER A 36 3.18 -19.95 -3.47
CA SER A 36 1.97 -19.14 -3.53
C SER A 36 2.21 -17.63 -3.64
N PHE A 37 3.47 -17.18 -3.57
CA PHE A 37 3.85 -15.76 -3.64
C PHE A 37 4.59 -15.44 -4.95
N GLY A 38 4.20 -14.36 -5.62
CA GLY A 38 4.88 -13.89 -6.85
C GLY A 38 6.10 -12.98 -6.60
N LEU A 39 6.41 -12.69 -5.34
CA LEU A 39 7.47 -11.77 -4.91
C LEU A 39 8.88 -12.26 -5.32
N GLN A 40 9.51 -11.60 -6.30
CA GLN A 40 10.87 -11.97 -6.74
C GLN A 40 11.97 -11.63 -5.73
N ASN A 41 11.78 -10.58 -4.90
CA ASN A 41 12.74 -10.16 -3.87
C ASN A 41 12.18 -10.37 -2.45
N ALA A 42 11.64 -11.55 -2.18
CA ALA A 42 11.02 -11.89 -0.90
C ALA A 42 11.92 -11.57 0.33
N HIS A 43 13.23 -11.73 0.21
CA HIS A 43 14.18 -11.48 1.30
C HIS A 43 14.10 -10.04 1.83
N SER A 44 14.22 -9.03 0.96
CA SER A 44 14.17 -7.63 1.42
C SER A 44 12.82 -7.24 2.01
N TYR A 45 11.73 -7.88 1.60
CA TYR A 45 10.39 -7.58 2.11
C TYR A 45 10.18 -8.21 3.49
N VAL A 46 10.73 -9.40 3.71
CA VAL A 46 10.79 -10.03 5.04
C VAL A 46 11.63 -9.19 5.98
N GLU A 47 12.80 -8.71 5.55
CA GLU A 47 13.65 -7.82 6.36
C GLU A 47 12.89 -6.53 6.75
N MET A 48 12.17 -5.92 5.80
CA MET A 48 11.30 -4.78 6.09
C MET A 48 10.21 -5.14 7.10
N ALA A 49 9.58 -6.32 6.99
CA ALA A 49 8.56 -6.75 7.94
C ALA A 49 9.15 -6.93 9.36
N GLN A 50 10.36 -7.48 9.47
CA GLN A 50 11.08 -7.61 10.74
C GLN A 50 11.38 -6.24 11.38
N LEU A 51 11.85 -5.29 10.58
CA LEU A 51 12.10 -3.92 11.02
C LEU A 51 10.81 -3.21 11.43
N PHE A 52 9.75 -3.33 10.62
CA PHE A 52 8.45 -2.69 10.90
C PHE A 52 7.83 -3.20 12.20
N GLN A 53 7.80 -4.52 12.41
CA GLN A 53 7.30 -5.11 13.65
C GLN A 53 8.16 -4.69 14.86
N TYR A 54 9.48 -4.63 14.71
CA TYR A 54 10.36 -4.19 15.80
C TYR A 54 10.09 -2.73 16.18
N LYS A 55 10.11 -1.82 15.21
CA LYS A 55 9.94 -0.39 15.46
C LYS A 55 8.65 -0.07 16.21
N LEU A 56 7.55 -0.72 15.85
CA LEU A 56 6.27 -0.48 16.49
C LEU A 56 6.08 -1.24 17.82
N THR A 57 6.79 -2.35 18.05
CA THR A 57 6.74 -3.07 19.34
C THR A 57 7.71 -2.53 20.38
N GLN A 58 8.78 -1.86 19.97
CA GLN A 58 9.76 -1.28 20.87
C GLN A 58 9.66 0.25 20.99
N GLY A 59 8.82 0.88 20.17
CA GLY A 59 8.76 2.32 20.05
C GLY A 59 10.08 2.92 19.56
N ASP A 60 10.83 2.16 18.75
CA ASP A 60 12.04 2.61 18.05
C ASP A 60 11.64 3.47 16.85
N VAL A 61 11.05 4.62 17.19
CA VAL A 61 10.59 5.67 16.30
C VAL A 61 11.10 7.01 16.83
N ASP A 62 11.29 7.97 15.94
CA ASP A 62 11.87 9.28 16.30
C ASP A 62 11.09 10.00 17.42
N LEU A 63 9.77 9.73 17.56
CA LEU A 63 8.90 10.34 18.58
C LEU A 63 9.50 10.30 20.00
N PHE A 64 9.94 9.14 20.49
CA PHE A 64 10.41 9.01 21.88
C PHE A 64 11.85 9.47 22.06
N LYS A 65 12.63 9.48 20.98
CA LYS A 65 13.98 10.03 20.94
C LYS A 65 13.95 11.56 20.98
N ASP A 66 13.06 12.16 20.19
CA ASP A 66 12.92 13.61 20.06
C ASP A 66 12.10 14.20 21.21
N ARG A 67 11.28 13.37 21.88
CA ARG A 67 10.45 13.77 23.02
C ARG A 67 10.63 12.85 24.23
N PRO A 68 11.79 12.91 24.92
CA PRO A 68 12.08 12.05 26.07
C PRO A 68 11.06 12.18 27.21
N GLU A 69 10.35 13.30 27.33
CA GLU A 69 9.30 13.49 28.32
C GLU A 69 8.12 12.53 28.15
N LEU A 70 7.93 11.97 26.94
CA LEU A 70 6.88 11.00 26.63
C LEU A 70 7.28 9.55 26.94
N ALA A 71 8.49 9.30 27.47
CA ALA A 71 8.98 7.94 27.73
C ALA A 71 8.04 7.10 28.62
N HIS A 72 7.29 7.74 29.52
CA HIS A 72 6.30 7.07 30.36
C HIS A 72 5.10 6.49 29.58
N LEU A 73 4.86 6.93 28.34
CA LEU A 73 3.81 6.42 27.44
C LEU A 73 4.30 5.29 26.54
N LEU A 74 5.60 4.99 26.55
CA LEU A 74 6.22 3.97 25.70
C LEU A 74 5.54 2.59 25.86
N PRO A 75 5.18 2.11 27.08
CA PRO A 75 4.49 0.83 27.21
C PRO A 75 3.14 0.79 26.47
N SER A 76 2.33 1.84 26.60
CA SER A 76 1.02 1.92 25.92
C SER A 76 1.16 2.07 24.41
N PHE A 77 2.19 2.79 23.95
CA PHE A 77 2.53 2.85 22.53
C PHE A 77 2.88 1.46 22.01
N ASN A 78 3.80 0.75 22.68
CA ASN A 78 4.30 -0.55 22.26
C ASN A 78 3.18 -1.61 22.19
N GLU A 79 2.25 -1.57 23.14
CA GLU A 79 1.08 -2.46 23.16
C GLU A 79 0.17 -2.20 21.94
N LEU A 80 -0.29 -0.96 21.77
CA LEU A 80 -1.22 -0.59 20.70
C LEU A 80 -0.56 -0.75 19.31
N PHE A 81 0.58 -0.11 19.10
CA PHE A 81 1.21 -0.10 17.78
C PHE A 81 1.88 -1.43 17.45
N GLY A 82 2.33 -2.20 18.45
CA GLY A 82 2.78 -3.57 18.24
C GLY A 82 1.67 -4.47 17.70
N GLN A 83 0.43 -4.32 18.20
CA GLN A 83 -0.74 -5.02 17.66
C GLN A 83 -1.07 -4.53 16.24
N LEU A 84 -1.14 -3.22 16.01
CA LEU A 84 -1.43 -2.65 14.68
C LEU A 84 -0.38 -3.05 13.64
N ALA A 85 0.89 -3.16 14.04
CA ALA A 85 1.96 -3.67 13.18
C ALA A 85 1.69 -5.12 12.76
N ARG A 86 1.31 -5.97 13.71
CA ARG A 86 1.02 -7.39 13.46
C ARG A 86 -0.18 -7.55 12.53
N GLU A 87 -1.24 -6.77 12.73
CA GLU A 87 -2.43 -6.75 11.86
C GLU A 87 -2.08 -6.29 10.44
N THR A 88 -1.27 -5.24 10.32
CA THR A 88 -0.80 -4.70 9.04
C THR A 88 0.00 -5.74 8.27
N LEU A 89 0.97 -6.37 8.93
CA LEU A 89 1.78 -7.42 8.33
C LEU A 89 0.93 -8.63 7.99
N LEU A 90 -0.02 -9.03 8.84
CA LEU A 90 -0.93 -10.12 8.50
C LEU A 90 -1.72 -9.81 7.22
N PHE A 91 -2.31 -8.62 7.12
CA PHE A 91 -3.05 -8.20 5.93
C PHE A 91 -2.16 -8.20 4.68
N TYR A 92 -1.07 -7.45 4.67
CA TYR A 92 -0.24 -7.32 3.47
C TYR A 92 0.48 -8.61 3.10
N GLY A 93 0.82 -9.45 4.07
CA GLY A 93 1.35 -10.78 3.78
C GLY A 93 0.34 -11.63 2.99
N GLN A 94 -0.96 -11.57 3.33
CA GLN A 94 -1.99 -12.22 2.52
C GLN A 94 -2.15 -11.52 1.17
N ASP A 95 -2.14 -10.19 1.14
CA ASP A 95 -2.33 -9.36 -0.06
C ASP A 95 -1.20 -9.54 -1.11
N PHE A 96 -0.05 -10.07 -0.72
CA PHE A 96 1.04 -10.44 -1.62
C PHE A 96 0.93 -11.84 -2.23
N LYS A 97 -0.04 -12.67 -1.81
CA LYS A 97 -0.28 -13.97 -2.44
C LYS A 97 -0.75 -13.79 -3.88
N ALA A 98 -0.31 -14.66 -4.77
CA ALA A 98 -0.66 -14.59 -6.19
C ALA A 98 -2.18 -14.60 -6.43
N GLU A 99 -2.94 -15.31 -5.59
CA GLU A 99 -4.41 -15.40 -5.65
C GLU A 99 -5.14 -14.10 -5.28
N SER A 100 -4.47 -13.15 -4.62
CA SER A 100 -5.07 -11.87 -4.23
C SER A 100 -5.11 -10.85 -5.37
N TYR A 101 -4.32 -11.06 -6.43
CA TYR A 101 -4.19 -10.11 -7.54
C TYR A 101 -5.38 -10.19 -8.48
N PRO A 102 -5.83 -9.05 -9.04
CA PRO A 102 -6.91 -9.05 -10.03
C PRO A 102 -6.55 -9.91 -11.26
N ASN A 103 -7.52 -10.64 -11.78
CA ASN A 103 -7.41 -11.23 -13.11
C ASN A 103 -7.69 -10.14 -14.15
N PHE A 104 -6.63 -9.41 -14.54
CA PHE A 104 -6.77 -8.28 -15.46
C PHE A 104 -7.32 -8.65 -16.84
N GLU A 105 -7.02 -9.85 -17.34
CA GLU A 105 -7.56 -10.33 -18.62
C GLU A 105 -9.08 -10.54 -18.52
N GLU A 106 -9.55 -11.13 -17.42
CA GLU A 106 -10.98 -11.30 -17.17
C GLU A 106 -11.68 -9.95 -17.05
N VAL A 107 -11.10 -9.01 -16.28
CA VAL A 107 -11.63 -7.66 -16.13
C VAL A 107 -11.73 -6.96 -17.49
N LEU A 108 -10.66 -6.99 -18.29
CA LEU A 108 -10.67 -6.38 -19.62
C LEU A 108 -11.76 -6.98 -20.52
N ARG A 109 -11.80 -8.32 -20.60
CA ARG A 109 -12.78 -9.05 -21.42
C ARG A 109 -14.22 -8.72 -21.00
N GLN A 110 -14.47 -8.61 -19.70
CA GLN A 110 -15.78 -8.27 -19.16
C GLN A 110 -16.29 -6.94 -19.74
N PHE A 111 -15.45 -5.90 -19.77
CA PHE A 111 -15.87 -4.58 -20.25
C PHE A 111 -15.84 -4.46 -21.78
N GLU A 112 -14.89 -5.09 -22.47
CA GLU A 112 -14.88 -5.14 -23.94
C GLU A 112 -16.15 -5.80 -24.50
N SER A 113 -16.71 -6.79 -23.79
CA SER A 113 -17.94 -7.47 -24.19
C SER A 113 -19.22 -6.63 -24.06
N LYS A 114 -19.20 -5.54 -23.29
CA LYS A 114 -20.38 -4.70 -23.01
C LYS A 114 -20.61 -3.59 -24.03
N GLY A 115 -19.69 -3.40 -24.98
CA GLY A 115 -19.83 -2.44 -26.08
C GLY A 115 -19.20 -1.06 -25.80
N SER A 116 -19.38 -0.13 -26.74
CA SER A 116 -18.65 1.15 -26.80
C SER A 116 -18.96 2.11 -25.65
N GLU A 117 -20.08 1.92 -24.95
CA GLU A 117 -20.45 2.73 -23.79
C GLU A 117 -19.47 2.55 -22.62
N TYR A 118 -18.79 1.41 -22.57
CA TYR A 118 -17.81 1.06 -21.53
C TYR A 118 -16.36 1.39 -21.94
N ALA A 119 -16.17 2.28 -22.92
CA ALA A 119 -14.84 2.61 -23.44
C ALA A 119 -13.90 3.15 -22.36
N ASN A 120 -14.42 3.83 -21.34
CA ASN A 120 -13.60 4.36 -20.26
C ASN A 120 -13.18 3.27 -19.26
N GLU A 121 -14.05 2.31 -18.95
CA GLU A 121 -13.74 1.15 -18.12
C GLU A 121 -12.69 0.27 -18.80
N VAL A 122 -12.77 0.10 -20.13
CA VAL A 122 -11.73 -0.57 -20.92
C VAL A 122 -10.39 0.15 -20.80
N LYS A 123 -10.37 1.49 -20.85
CA LYS A 123 -9.14 2.27 -20.63
C LYS A 123 -8.58 2.07 -19.22
N VAL A 124 -9.42 2.10 -18.17
CA VAL A 124 -8.99 1.85 -16.78
C VAL A 124 -8.44 0.43 -16.62
N ALA A 125 -9.09 -0.59 -17.20
CA ALA A 125 -8.60 -1.96 -17.17
C ALA A 125 -7.22 -2.09 -17.83
N ARG A 126 -7.00 -1.41 -18.96
CA ARG A 126 -5.69 -1.36 -19.64
C ARG A 126 -4.62 -0.64 -18.83
N ILE A 127 -4.97 0.43 -18.11
CA ILE A 127 -4.07 1.05 -17.14
C ILE A 127 -3.65 0.04 -16.07
N GLY A 128 -4.60 -0.73 -15.52
CA GLY A 128 -4.31 -1.80 -14.56
C GLY A 128 -3.31 -2.84 -15.08
N ILE A 129 -3.47 -3.26 -16.34
CA ILE A 129 -2.52 -4.16 -17.02
C ILE A 129 -1.13 -3.52 -17.15
N GLU A 130 -1.04 -2.27 -17.60
CA GLU A 130 0.25 -1.59 -17.72
C GLU A 130 0.94 -1.37 -16.37
N LEU A 131 0.17 -1.06 -15.32
CA LEU A 131 0.68 -0.98 -13.95
C LEU A 131 1.25 -2.33 -13.51
N PHE A 132 0.54 -3.44 -13.78
CA PHE A 132 1.02 -4.77 -13.43
C PHE A 132 2.25 -5.18 -14.26
N ASN A 133 2.33 -4.79 -15.54
CA ASN A 133 3.53 -5.01 -16.34
C ASN A 133 4.73 -4.20 -15.81
N GLU A 134 4.50 -3.01 -15.26
CA GLU A 134 5.55 -2.16 -14.69
C GLU A 134 6.03 -2.64 -13.31
N PHE A 135 5.12 -3.09 -12.44
CA PHE A 135 5.41 -3.36 -11.02
C PHE A 135 5.28 -4.83 -10.63
N GLY A 136 4.51 -5.63 -11.37
CA GLY A 136 4.27 -7.04 -11.12
C GLY A 136 3.90 -7.32 -9.67
N TYR A 137 4.53 -8.33 -9.09
CA TYR A 137 4.31 -8.70 -7.69
C TYR A 137 5.11 -7.85 -6.68
N GLU A 138 5.82 -6.80 -7.13
CA GLU A 138 6.56 -5.91 -6.22
C GLU A 138 5.63 -4.98 -5.42
N LEU A 139 4.41 -4.73 -5.92
CA LEU A 139 3.39 -3.98 -5.19
C LEU A 139 2.26 -4.92 -4.76
N PRO A 140 1.63 -4.68 -3.60
CA PRO A 140 0.61 -5.58 -3.04
C PRO A 140 -0.68 -5.55 -3.89
N ALA A 141 -1.50 -6.59 -3.84
CA ALA A 141 -2.70 -6.67 -4.69
C ALA A 141 -3.66 -5.48 -4.52
N SER A 142 -3.81 -4.95 -3.30
CA SER A 142 -4.60 -3.76 -2.99
C SER A 142 -4.16 -2.52 -3.77
N PHE A 143 -2.89 -2.40 -4.15
CA PHE A 143 -2.42 -1.35 -5.06
C PHE A 143 -3.14 -1.40 -6.40
N TYR A 144 -3.29 -2.59 -6.99
CA TYR A 144 -3.95 -2.73 -8.27
C TYR A 144 -5.46 -2.58 -8.15
N GLN A 145 -6.04 -3.13 -7.09
CA GLN A 145 -7.48 -3.04 -6.83
C GLN A 145 -7.93 -1.59 -6.70
N VAL A 146 -7.18 -0.73 -6.00
CA VAL A 146 -7.59 0.68 -5.83
C VAL A 146 -7.54 1.47 -7.15
N HIS A 147 -6.63 1.14 -8.06
CA HIS A 147 -6.58 1.75 -9.40
C HIS A 147 -7.64 1.17 -10.36
N LEU A 148 -8.12 -0.05 -10.11
CA LEU A 148 -9.28 -0.62 -10.81
C LEU A 148 -10.62 -0.16 -10.23
N ALA A 149 -10.64 0.35 -8.99
CA ALA A 149 -11.87 0.74 -8.30
C ALA A 149 -12.85 1.61 -9.12
N PRO A 150 -12.40 2.55 -9.99
CA PRO A 150 -13.30 3.33 -10.84
C PRO A 150 -14.24 2.50 -11.74
N ILE A 151 -13.87 1.29 -12.16
CA ILE A 151 -14.70 0.47 -13.07
C ILE A 151 -15.92 -0.16 -12.39
N TYR A 152 -15.92 -0.17 -11.05
CA TYR A 152 -17.01 -0.71 -10.23
C TYR A 152 -17.96 0.40 -9.73
N ARG A 153 -17.81 1.62 -10.24
CA ARG A 153 -18.61 2.80 -9.91
C ARG A 153 -19.76 2.97 -10.90
N ASP A 154 -20.65 3.93 -10.59
CA ASP A 154 -21.74 4.28 -11.49
C ASP A 154 -21.21 5.04 -12.71
N HIS A 155 -20.08 5.73 -12.56
CA HIS A 155 -19.30 6.34 -13.64
C HIS A 155 -17.80 6.34 -13.28
N VAL A 156 -16.91 6.15 -14.26
CA VAL A 156 -15.45 6.11 -13.98
C VAL A 156 -14.91 7.40 -13.36
N PHE A 157 -15.45 8.56 -13.72
CA PHE A 157 -15.06 9.87 -13.19
C PHE A 157 -15.79 10.23 -11.89
N GLU A 158 -16.51 9.29 -11.29
CA GLU A 158 -17.18 9.55 -10.03
C GLU A 158 -16.15 9.85 -8.93
N GLU A 159 -16.21 11.07 -8.37
CA GLU A 159 -15.50 11.40 -7.14
C GLU A 159 -16.26 10.81 -5.94
N ARG A 160 -15.63 9.86 -5.24
CA ARG A 160 -16.21 9.30 -4.01
C ARG A 160 -15.20 9.16 -2.90
N ALA A 161 -15.59 9.62 -1.71
CA ALA A 161 -14.86 9.37 -0.49
C ALA A 161 -14.99 7.89 -0.10
N LEU A 162 -13.90 7.12 -0.23
CA LEU A 162 -13.84 5.68 0.10
C LEU A 162 -14.32 5.37 1.52
N ARG A 163 -14.21 6.35 2.42
CA ARG A 163 -14.58 6.27 3.85
C ARG A 163 -16.08 6.17 4.11
N PHE A 164 -16.94 6.60 3.17
CA PHE A 164 -18.39 6.73 3.39
C PHE A 164 -19.26 5.78 2.57
N ASP A 165 -18.72 5.04 1.60
CA ASP A 165 -19.49 4.06 0.84
C ASP A 165 -19.55 2.71 1.55
N PRO A 166 -20.74 2.18 1.87
CA PRO A 166 -20.88 0.83 2.43
C PRO A 166 -20.28 -0.28 1.56
N ARG A 167 -20.23 -0.09 0.23
CA ARG A 167 -19.64 -1.05 -0.72
C ARG A 167 -18.13 -1.21 -0.56
N ASP A 168 -17.46 -0.17 -0.09
CA ASP A 168 -15.99 -0.14 0.03
C ASP A 168 -15.52 -0.50 1.45
N ARG A 169 -16.44 -0.82 2.37
CA ARG A 169 -16.15 -0.98 3.80
C ARG A 169 -15.05 -2.01 4.10
N GLU A 170 -14.98 -3.08 3.30
CA GLU A 170 -14.01 -4.16 3.47
C GLU A 170 -12.61 -3.80 2.95
N HIS A 171 -12.51 -2.92 1.95
CA HIS A 171 -11.26 -2.59 1.28
C HIS A 171 -10.74 -1.18 1.60
N LYS A 172 -11.54 -0.32 2.21
CA LYS A 172 -11.22 1.10 2.45
C LYS A 172 -9.83 1.31 3.05
N ARG A 173 -9.44 0.50 4.04
CA ARG A 173 -8.21 0.73 4.80
C ARG A 173 -6.96 0.44 3.97
N SER A 174 -6.98 -0.63 3.18
CA SER A 174 -5.86 -0.98 2.31
C SER A 174 -5.79 -0.09 1.09
N TRP A 175 -6.93 0.33 0.56
CA TRP A 175 -7.01 1.29 -0.55
C TRP A 175 -6.54 2.69 -0.14
N ASP A 176 -7.02 3.21 0.99
CA ASP A 176 -6.56 4.50 1.55
C ASP A 176 -5.05 4.48 1.78
N ALA A 177 -4.53 3.39 2.37
CA ALA A 177 -3.11 3.24 2.61
C ALA A 177 -2.28 3.25 1.30
N ALA A 178 -2.76 2.57 0.25
CA ALA A 178 -2.11 2.56 -1.06
C ALA A 178 -2.15 3.94 -1.73
N LEU A 179 -3.28 4.65 -1.67
CA LEU A 179 -3.41 6.02 -2.21
C LEU A 179 -2.53 7.01 -1.45
N HIS A 180 -2.46 6.93 -0.12
CA HIS A 180 -1.59 7.79 0.68
C HIS A 180 -0.11 7.51 0.42
N ALA A 181 0.25 6.25 0.13
CA ALA A 181 1.60 5.90 -0.26
C ALA A 181 2.03 6.53 -1.58
N CYS A 182 1.10 7.02 -2.42
CA CYS A 182 1.42 7.84 -3.59
C CYS A 182 2.09 9.18 -3.24
N LYS A 183 2.20 9.56 -1.96
CA LYS A 183 3.16 10.60 -1.53
C LYS A 183 4.61 10.29 -1.95
N VAL A 184 4.93 9.02 -2.21
CA VAL A 184 6.17 8.61 -2.87
C VAL A 184 6.09 9.02 -4.34
N PHE A 185 6.51 10.27 -4.58
CA PHE A 185 6.31 11.00 -5.84
C PHE A 185 6.73 10.22 -7.09
N ALA A 186 7.82 9.45 -7.04
CA ALA A 186 8.28 8.68 -8.20
C ALA A 186 7.27 7.59 -8.63
N VAL A 187 6.68 6.86 -7.67
CA VAL A 187 5.65 5.85 -7.97
C VAL A 187 4.40 6.53 -8.50
N GLN A 188 3.99 7.64 -7.89
CA GLN A 188 2.87 8.45 -8.36
C GLN A 188 3.07 8.97 -9.79
N MET A 189 4.23 9.54 -10.10
CA MET A 189 4.53 10.02 -11.45
C MET A 189 4.50 8.90 -12.49
N LYS A 190 4.90 7.69 -12.12
CA LYS A 190 4.81 6.53 -13.00
C LYS A 190 3.36 6.11 -13.25
N ILE A 191 2.52 6.10 -12.22
CA ILE A 191 1.07 5.86 -12.33
C ILE A 191 0.43 6.89 -13.27
N GLN A 192 0.72 8.17 -13.04
CA GLN A 192 0.20 9.27 -13.86
C GLN A 192 0.68 9.18 -15.32
N SER A 193 1.96 8.84 -15.54
CA SER A 193 2.49 8.67 -16.89
C SER A 193 1.74 7.57 -17.64
N ILE A 194 1.50 6.41 -17.01
CA ILE A 194 0.72 5.32 -17.60
C ILE A 194 -0.72 5.77 -17.86
N ALA A 195 -1.40 6.37 -16.89
CA ALA A 195 -2.78 6.83 -17.02
C ALA A 195 -2.94 7.86 -18.15
N SER A 196 -1.97 8.77 -18.31
CA SER A 196 -2.03 9.86 -19.28
C SER A 196 -2.06 9.37 -20.74
N LYS A 197 -1.49 8.18 -21.02
CA LYS A 197 -1.58 7.54 -22.35
C LYS A 197 -3.02 7.21 -22.76
N TYR A 198 -3.89 7.03 -21.78
CA TYR A 198 -5.31 6.72 -21.97
C TYR A 198 -6.20 7.97 -21.86
N GLY A 199 -5.58 9.16 -21.77
CA GLY A 199 -6.27 10.43 -21.58
C GLY A 199 -6.75 10.64 -20.16
N PHE A 200 -6.13 9.99 -19.17
CA PHE A 200 -6.57 10.03 -17.77
C PHE A 200 -5.47 10.49 -16.79
N THR A 201 -5.88 11.04 -15.66
CA THR A 201 -5.02 11.30 -14.50
C THR A 201 -5.71 10.83 -13.23
N TYR A 202 -5.00 10.09 -12.37
CA TYR A 202 -5.56 9.76 -11.06
C TYR A 202 -5.48 10.98 -10.14
N GLN A 203 -6.58 11.30 -9.48
CA GLN A 203 -6.54 12.26 -8.39
C GLN A 203 -6.61 11.47 -7.09
N HIS A 204 -5.73 11.82 -6.16
CA HIS A 204 -5.87 11.45 -4.78
C HIS A 204 -6.06 12.75 -4.01
N GLY A 205 -7.11 12.85 -3.19
CA GLY A 205 -7.23 14.01 -2.33
C GLY A 205 -6.06 14.08 -1.35
N CYS A 206 -5.54 15.27 -1.12
CA CYS A 206 -4.52 15.52 -0.10
C CYS A 206 -5.23 16.09 1.13
N GLY A 207 -5.63 15.22 2.05
CA GLY A 207 -6.28 15.58 3.31
C GLY A 207 -6.95 14.37 3.96
N CYS A 208 -7.06 14.36 5.29
CA CYS A 208 -7.70 13.30 6.08
C CYS A 208 -9.22 13.13 5.83
N GLU A 209 -9.78 13.86 4.87
CA GLU A 209 -11.22 14.09 4.70
C GLU A 209 -11.68 14.10 3.23
N SER A 210 -10.80 13.72 2.30
CA SER A 210 -11.14 13.60 0.88
C SER A 210 -10.38 12.43 0.27
N HIS A 211 -10.64 11.23 0.77
CA HIS A 211 -10.05 9.98 0.26
C HIS A 211 -10.74 9.60 -1.05
N LEU A 212 -10.45 10.34 -2.10
CA LEU A 212 -10.94 10.07 -3.44
C LEU A 212 -9.93 9.14 -4.12
N SER A 213 -10.38 7.94 -4.53
CA SER A 213 -9.83 7.31 -5.73
C SER A 213 -10.67 7.85 -6.86
N SER A 214 -10.23 8.93 -7.50
CA SER A 214 -10.86 9.43 -8.71
C SER A 214 -9.87 9.40 -9.86
N ILE A 215 -10.42 9.33 -11.06
CA ILE A 215 -9.69 9.49 -12.30
C ILE A 215 -10.39 10.61 -13.06
N ASP A 216 -9.61 11.47 -13.72
CA ASP A 216 -10.09 12.64 -14.45
C ASP A 216 -9.45 12.69 -15.84
N GLU A 217 -9.95 13.54 -16.72
CA GLU A 217 -9.40 13.75 -18.06
C GLU A 217 -8.02 14.41 -18.00
N SER A 218 -7.07 13.84 -18.73
CA SER A 218 -5.74 14.41 -18.91
C SER A 218 -5.72 15.41 -20.07
N SER A 219 -5.03 16.53 -19.90
CA SER A 219 -4.78 17.50 -20.99
C SER A 219 -3.69 17.05 -21.98
N GLY A 220 -2.96 15.96 -21.68
CA GLY A 220 -1.93 15.43 -22.56
C GLY A 220 -1.14 14.28 -21.93
N ALA A 221 -0.57 13.41 -22.77
CA ALA A 221 0.27 12.31 -22.32
C ALA A 221 1.68 12.79 -21.95
N PHE A 222 2.29 12.15 -20.96
CA PHE A 222 3.71 12.35 -20.64
C PHE A 222 4.40 11.02 -20.27
N GLU A 223 5.70 10.99 -20.46
CA GLU A 223 6.53 9.83 -20.15
C GLU A 223 7.33 10.05 -18.86
N TYR A 224 7.26 9.07 -17.97
CA TYR A 224 8.08 9.02 -16.77
C TYR A 224 8.64 7.60 -16.59
N GLU A 225 9.95 7.53 -16.41
CA GLU A 225 10.65 6.29 -16.12
C GLU A 225 11.22 6.32 -14.70
N LEU A 226 11.03 5.22 -13.99
CA LEU A 226 11.68 5.03 -12.71
C LEU A 226 13.17 4.81 -12.96
N HIS A 227 14.00 5.77 -12.53
CA HIS A 227 15.45 5.63 -12.53
C HIS A 227 15.89 4.25 -11.98
N PRO A 228 16.56 3.39 -12.79
CA PRO A 228 16.80 1.99 -12.44
C PRO A 228 17.53 1.79 -11.11
N GLN A 229 18.51 2.64 -10.82
CA GLN A 229 19.30 2.59 -9.56
C GLN A 229 18.50 2.99 -8.31
N LYS A 230 17.36 3.68 -8.48
CA LYS A 230 16.52 4.17 -7.37
C LYS A 230 15.18 3.45 -7.29
N ARG A 231 14.79 2.67 -8.31
CA ARG A 231 13.53 1.92 -8.38
C ARG A 231 13.22 1.16 -7.10
N GLN A 232 14.15 0.32 -6.65
CA GLN A 232 13.95 -0.49 -5.44
C GLN A 232 13.78 0.36 -4.18
N ARG A 233 14.46 1.52 -4.10
CA ARG A 233 14.29 2.45 -2.98
C ARG A 233 12.88 3.03 -2.96
N TRP A 234 12.36 3.43 -4.12
CA TRP A 234 11.02 3.99 -4.22
C TRP A 234 9.93 2.97 -3.96
N ILE A 235 10.07 1.74 -4.48
CA ILE A 235 9.13 0.64 -4.18
C ILE A 235 9.11 0.32 -2.69
N ARG A 236 10.28 0.15 -2.06
CA ARG A 236 10.37 -0.09 -0.62
C ARG A 236 9.80 1.08 0.19
N SER A 237 10.08 2.31 -0.22
CA SER A 237 9.50 3.50 0.41
C SER A 237 7.98 3.54 0.27
N PHE A 238 7.44 3.14 -0.88
CA PHE A 238 6.01 3.05 -1.11
C PHE A 238 5.39 2.02 -0.18
N ILE A 239 5.89 0.79 -0.17
CA ILE A 239 5.39 -0.30 0.69
C ILE A 239 5.48 0.07 2.16
N TRP A 240 6.62 0.62 2.60
CA TRP A 240 6.80 1.07 3.98
C TRP A 240 5.75 2.12 4.35
N THR A 241 5.52 3.08 3.46
CA THR A 241 4.49 4.10 3.65
C THR A 241 3.09 3.48 3.69
N THR A 242 2.79 2.53 2.79
CA THR A 242 1.53 1.79 2.79
C THR A 242 1.31 1.07 4.13
N TRP A 243 2.31 0.39 4.67
CA TRP A 243 2.20 -0.28 5.98
C TRP A 243 2.00 0.72 7.12
N TYR A 244 2.73 1.84 7.12
CA TYR A 244 2.53 2.90 8.11
C TYR A 244 1.13 3.49 8.02
N GLU A 245 0.67 3.86 6.83
CA GLU A 245 -0.68 4.40 6.64
C GLU A 245 -1.74 3.39 7.09
N TYR A 246 -1.59 2.12 6.73
CA TYR A 246 -2.51 1.09 7.18
C TYR A 246 -2.52 0.97 8.70
N ALA A 247 -1.36 0.92 9.37
CA ALA A 247 -1.27 0.79 10.82
C ALA A 247 -1.88 2.00 11.54
N PHE A 248 -1.55 3.23 11.13
CA PHE A 248 -1.89 4.46 11.85
C PHE A 248 -3.25 5.04 11.48
N PHE A 249 -3.75 4.82 10.26
CA PHE A 249 -4.98 5.47 9.80
C PHE A 249 -6.24 4.99 10.53
N GLY A 250 -6.20 3.83 11.18
CA GLY A 250 -7.28 3.38 12.08
C GLY A 250 -7.56 4.32 13.26
N ILE A 251 -6.68 5.30 13.51
CA ILE A 251 -6.75 6.24 14.64
C ILE A 251 -7.33 7.60 14.21
N VAL A 252 -7.52 7.84 12.91
CA VAL A 252 -8.04 9.13 12.42
C VAL A 252 -9.53 9.24 12.78
N PRO A 253 -9.93 10.20 13.63
CA PRO A 253 -11.32 10.35 14.03
C PRO A 253 -12.16 10.72 12.81
N ASN A 254 -13.28 10.02 12.61
CA ASN A 254 -14.29 10.40 11.61
C ASN A 254 -15.31 11.32 12.27
N THR A 255 -15.71 12.39 11.61
CA THR A 255 -16.88 13.16 12.01
C THR A 255 -17.90 13.24 10.88
N ARG A 256 -19.19 13.15 11.23
CA ARG A 256 -20.30 13.36 10.29
C ARG A 256 -20.36 14.79 9.76
N TYR A 257 -19.60 15.72 10.33
CA TYR A 257 -19.51 17.10 9.87
C TYR A 257 -18.93 17.23 8.44
N LEU A 258 -18.20 16.21 7.97
CA LEU A 258 -17.43 16.26 6.73
C LEU A 258 -18.09 15.44 5.59
N VAL A 259 -19.35 15.07 5.80
CA VAL A 259 -20.22 14.37 4.83
C VAL A 259 -21.27 15.33 4.30
#